data_AF-X1J556-F1
#
_entry.id   AF-X1J556-F1
#
_cell.length_a   1.000
_cell.length_b   1.000
_cell.length_c   1.000
_cell.angle_alpha   90.00
_cell.angle_beta   90.00
_cell.angle_gamma   90.00
#
_symmetry.space_group_name_H-M   'P 1'
#
loop_
_entity.id
_entity.type
_entity.pdbx_description
1 polymer ?
#
loop_
_entity_poly.entity_id
_entity_poly.type
_entity_poly.pdbx_seq_one_letter_code
_entity_poly.pdbx_strand_id
1 'polypeptide(L)'
;DHIDILPGNQSAIYGSNAIAGVINIILKQKVDGFEVDYRVGGFSNGGGQSQRLELLGGHDFGNLSVVYGLQISNTDPIWGYQRDLTASQNANPNPAGRFGSSTFGYWYYDNSFVLHRVDPGAATCAQVAGNFHGTTIYDHSASGYYCGSRYETGYGTINSQSRQASGYLKITDRINDNIELYGNLLFNANTQHYSDGRRFWNVTFLNQDTQRLELFQHIFSPEESGGLGVGMIHDLSRTYNFYGGARG
;
A
#
# COMPACT_ATOMS: atom_id res chain seq x y z
N ASP A 1 -19.09 24.91 -12.19
CA ASP A 1 -19.14 23.68 -11.38
C ASP A 1 -18.42 22.57 -12.09
N HIS A 2 -17.23 22.22 -11.62
CA HIS A 2 -16.46 21.10 -12.15
C HIS A 2 -15.53 20.56 -11.05
N ILE A 3 -15.22 19.27 -11.12
CA ILE A 3 -14.23 18.61 -10.26
C ILE A 3 -12.99 18.44 -11.13
N ASP A 4 -11.94 19.19 -10.84
CA ASP A 4 -10.63 18.95 -11.46
C ASP A 4 -9.92 17.84 -10.69
N ILE A 5 -10.02 16.62 -11.21
CA ILE A 5 -9.10 15.55 -10.86
C ILE A 5 -7.82 15.87 -11.62
N LEU A 6 -6.75 16.20 -10.91
CA LEU A 6 -5.42 16.37 -11.48
C LEU A 6 -4.65 15.05 -11.31
N PRO A 7 -4.71 14.11 -12.27
CA PRO A 7 -3.87 12.92 -12.24
C PRO A 7 -2.43 13.34 -12.59
N GLY A 8 -1.57 13.54 -11.59
CA GLY A 8 -0.16 13.85 -11.87
C GLY A 8 0.66 14.26 -10.64
N ASN A 9 1.95 13.97 -10.73
CA ASN A 9 2.95 14.17 -9.68
C ASN A 9 3.23 15.67 -9.45
N GLN A 10 2.56 16.29 -8.48
CA GLN A 10 2.74 17.72 -8.12
C GLN A 10 3.81 17.96 -7.04
N SER A 11 4.89 17.18 -7.07
CA SER A 11 5.99 17.23 -6.09
C SER A 11 6.68 18.61 -6.00
N ALA A 12 6.54 19.45 -7.03
CA ALA A 12 7.16 20.76 -7.11
C ALA A 12 6.45 21.86 -6.29
N ILE A 13 5.19 21.69 -5.88
CA ILE A 13 4.43 22.74 -5.16
C ILE A 13 4.18 22.37 -3.69
N TYR A 14 3.93 21.10 -3.37
CA TYR A 14 3.49 20.69 -2.03
C TYR A 14 4.48 19.81 -1.25
N GLY A 15 5.72 19.67 -1.76
CA GLY A 15 6.75 18.86 -1.11
C GLY A 15 6.51 17.35 -1.23
N SER A 16 7.44 16.56 -0.70
CA SER A 16 7.63 15.13 -0.98
C SER A 16 6.51 14.18 -0.55
N ASN A 17 5.40 14.66 0.05
CA ASN A 17 4.33 13.82 0.60
C ASN A 17 3.07 13.72 -0.28
N ALA A 18 3.11 14.19 -1.54
CA ALA A 18 1.96 14.20 -2.45
C ALA A 18 1.83 12.93 -3.35
N ILE A 19 2.09 11.73 -2.82
CA ILE A 19 2.06 10.47 -3.61
C ILE A 19 0.64 9.88 -3.73
N ALA A 20 -0.29 10.23 -2.82
CA ALA A 20 -1.63 9.63 -2.75
C ALA A 20 -2.75 10.46 -3.43
N GLY A 21 -2.40 11.54 -4.13
CA GLY A 21 -3.35 12.51 -4.66
C GLY A 21 -3.65 13.65 -3.67
N VAL A 22 -4.01 14.81 -4.21
CA VAL A 22 -4.34 16.02 -3.47
C VAL A 22 -5.82 16.32 -3.70
N ILE A 23 -6.59 16.49 -2.63
CA ILE A 23 -7.93 17.06 -2.73
C ILE A 23 -7.76 18.57 -2.90
N ASN A 24 -7.99 19.09 -4.10
CA ASN A 24 -8.10 20.52 -4.32
C ASN A 24 -9.56 20.93 -4.14
N ILE A 25 -9.91 21.44 -2.95
CA ILE A 25 -11.26 21.97 -2.70
C ILE A 25 -11.31 23.38 -3.31
N ILE A 26 -11.79 23.48 -4.55
CA ILE A 26 -12.18 24.78 -5.10
C ILE A 26 -13.47 25.20 -4.38
N LEU A 27 -13.33 26.16 -3.48
CA LEU A 27 -14.34 26.57 -2.52
C LEU A 27 -15.59 27.13 -3.21
N LYS A 28 -16.77 26.57 -2.89
CA LYS A 28 -18.01 27.33 -2.99
C LYS A 28 -17.93 28.46 -1.95
N GLN A 29 -17.98 29.72 -2.40
CA GLN A 29 -17.88 30.88 -1.50
C GLN A 29 -19.09 31.01 -0.57
N LYS A 30 -20.20 30.34 -0.93
CA LYS A 30 -21.39 30.12 -0.11
C LYS A 30 -21.89 28.69 -0.35
N VAL A 31 -22.15 27.96 0.72
CA VAL A 31 -22.89 26.70 0.67
C VAL A 31 -24.23 26.98 1.35
N ASP A 32 -25.30 27.07 0.57
CA ASP A 32 -26.65 27.14 1.11
C ASP A 32 -27.18 25.72 1.30
N GLY A 33 -27.06 25.21 2.52
CA GLY A 33 -27.60 23.90 2.91
C GLY A 33 -26.53 22.86 3.22
N PHE A 34 -26.90 21.60 3.01
CA PHE A 34 -26.11 20.43 3.39
C PHE A 34 -26.16 19.38 2.27
N GLU A 35 -25.00 18.81 1.96
CA GLU A 35 -24.78 17.80 0.93
C GLU A 35 -24.15 16.56 1.55
N VAL A 36 -24.62 15.39 1.11
CA VAL A 36 -24.09 14.09 1.48
C VAL A 36 -23.81 13.30 0.21
N ASP A 37 -22.56 12.89 0.00
CA ASP A 37 -22.18 11.90 -1.00
C ASP A 37 -21.81 10.59 -0.29
N TYR A 38 -22.35 9.49 -0.79
CA TYR A 38 -21.93 8.17 -0.38
C TYR A 38 -21.59 7.35 -1.62
N ARG A 39 -20.35 6.89 -1.70
CA ARG A 39 -19.85 6.06 -2.80
C ARG A 39 -19.41 4.71 -2.26
N VAL A 40 -19.84 3.67 -2.97
CA VAL A 40 -19.33 2.31 -2.80
C VAL A 40 -18.80 1.80 -4.14
N GLY A 41 -17.70 1.08 -4.11
CA GLY A 41 -17.04 0.56 -5.30
C GLY A 41 -16.38 -0.79 -5.03
N GLY A 42 -16.11 -1.51 -6.12
CA GLY A 42 -15.41 -2.79 -6.08
C GLY A 42 -14.98 -3.23 -7.46
N PHE A 43 -14.25 -4.33 -7.52
CA PHE A 43 -13.74 -4.90 -8.76
C PHE A 43 -14.52 -6.17 -9.12
N SER A 44 -14.76 -6.40 -10.41
CA SER A 44 -15.45 -7.59 -10.91
C SER A 44 -14.76 -8.91 -10.52
N ASN A 45 -13.42 -8.87 -10.41
CA ASN A 45 -12.59 -10.00 -10.00
C ASN A 45 -12.42 -10.10 -8.47
N GLY A 46 -13.17 -9.32 -7.70
CA GLY A 46 -13.13 -9.33 -6.24
C GLY A 46 -11.92 -8.61 -5.62
N GLY A 47 -11.96 -8.48 -4.29
CA GLY A 47 -11.00 -7.66 -3.52
C GLY A 47 -11.14 -6.16 -3.79
N GLY A 48 -10.41 -5.34 -3.02
CA GLY A 48 -10.34 -3.90 -3.27
C GLY A 48 -11.65 -3.13 -3.14
N GLN A 49 -12.57 -3.56 -2.28
CA GLN A 49 -13.80 -2.82 -2.03
C GLN A 49 -13.46 -1.44 -1.46
N SER A 50 -14.21 -0.43 -1.89
CA SER A 50 -14.03 0.95 -1.43
C SER A 50 -15.35 1.57 -1.00
N GLN A 51 -15.28 2.38 0.05
CA GLN A 51 -16.39 3.14 0.60
C GLN A 51 -15.90 4.55 0.89
N ARG A 52 -16.73 5.55 0.58
CA ARG A 52 -16.47 6.94 0.88
C ARG A 52 -17.75 7.65 1.28
N LEU A 53 -17.69 8.39 2.38
CA LEU A 53 -18.73 9.28 2.84
C LEU A 53 -18.16 10.70 2.85
N GLU A 54 -18.84 11.63 2.20
CA GLU A 54 -18.52 13.05 2.21
C GLU A 54 -19.74 13.83 2.71
N LEU A 55 -19.51 14.71 3.68
CA LEU A 55 -20.48 15.65 4.21
C LEU A 55 -19.95 17.06 3.95
N LEU A 56 -20.77 17.92 3.36
CA LEU A 56 -20.45 19.33 3.14
C LEU A 56 -21.63 20.17 3.59
N GLY A 57 -21.37 21.23 4.33
CA GLY A 57 -22.42 22.15 4.73
C GLY A 57 -21.92 23.56 4.90
N GLY A 58 -22.85 24.49 4.85
CA GLY A 58 -22.58 25.87 5.22
C GLY A 58 -23.84 26.60 5.63
N HIS A 59 -23.64 27.67 6.39
CA HIS A 59 -24.73 28.55 6.82
C HIS A 59 -24.22 29.96 7.09
N ASP A 60 -25.04 30.93 6.72
CA ASP A 60 -24.84 32.35 7.00
C ASP A 60 -25.71 32.76 8.20
N PHE A 61 -25.08 33.10 9.33
CA PHE A 61 -25.68 33.69 10.52
C PHE A 61 -25.48 35.22 10.51
N GLY A 62 -26.17 35.91 9.60
CA GLY A 62 -26.05 37.36 9.43
C GLY A 62 -24.70 37.77 8.86
N ASN A 63 -23.79 38.25 9.72
CA ASN A 63 -22.44 38.65 9.32
C ASN A 63 -21.42 37.51 9.39
N LEU A 64 -21.76 36.45 10.10
CA LEU A 64 -20.95 35.24 10.25
C LEU A 64 -21.33 34.22 9.18
N SER A 65 -20.35 33.69 8.45
CA SER A 65 -20.49 32.58 7.52
C SER A 65 -19.63 31.42 7.98
N VAL A 66 -20.21 30.23 8.05
CA VAL A 66 -19.51 29.01 8.42
C VAL A 66 -19.67 28.00 7.30
N VAL A 67 -18.57 27.41 6.87
CA VAL A 67 -18.53 26.28 5.93
C VAL A 67 -17.73 25.16 6.57
N TYR A 68 -18.25 23.94 6.52
CA TYR A 68 -17.59 22.77 7.08
C TYR A 68 -17.69 21.58 6.13
N GLY A 69 -16.67 20.73 6.15
CA GLY A 69 -16.60 19.52 5.35
C GLY A 69 -15.99 18.37 6.14
N LEU A 70 -16.47 17.16 5.91
CA LEU A 70 -15.93 15.92 6.45
C LEU A 70 -15.90 14.86 5.35
N GLN A 71 -14.78 14.18 5.19
CA GLN A 71 -14.65 13.01 4.32
C GLN A 71 -14.06 11.86 5.11
N ILE A 72 -14.66 10.69 4.99
CA ILE A 72 -14.10 9.44 5.50
C ILE A 72 -14.10 8.43 4.36
N SER A 73 -12.97 7.77 4.12
CA SER A 73 -12.86 6.72 3.12
C SER A 73 -12.13 5.49 3.66
N ASN A 74 -12.57 4.32 3.20
CA ASN A 74 -11.90 3.03 3.43
C ASN A 74 -11.79 2.31 2.09
N THR A 75 -10.59 1.84 1.76
CA THR A 75 -10.33 0.97 0.62
C THR A 75 -9.56 -0.25 1.12
N ASP A 76 -10.11 -1.43 0.84
CA ASP A 76 -9.49 -2.71 1.17
C ASP A 76 -8.31 -2.99 0.22
N PRO A 77 -7.31 -3.78 0.65
CA PRO A 77 -6.19 -4.11 -0.21
C PRO A 77 -6.63 -5.05 -1.34
N ILE A 78 -5.83 -5.06 -2.39
CA ILE A 78 -5.87 -6.10 -3.43
C ILE A 78 -4.58 -6.89 -3.32
N TRP A 79 -4.68 -8.18 -3.08
CA TRP A 79 -3.54 -9.08 -3.06
C TRP A 79 -3.26 -9.67 -4.44
N GLY A 80 -2.00 -9.97 -4.72
CA GLY A 80 -1.55 -10.61 -5.96
C GLY A 80 -2.28 -11.92 -6.24
N TYR A 81 -2.49 -12.74 -5.21
CA TYR A 81 -3.20 -14.02 -5.29
C TYR A 81 -4.68 -13.88 -5.68
N GLN A 82 -5.25 -12.68 -5.61
CA GLN A 82 -6.64 -12.41 -6.03
C GLN A 82 -6.77 -12.09 -7.52
N ARG A 83 -5.68 -12.17 -8.31
CA ARG A 83 -5.73 -11.93 -9.76
C ARG A 83 -4.98 -13.03 -10.49
N ASP A 84 -5.57 -13.58 -11.54
CA ASP A 84 -4.98 -14.69 -12.31
C ASP A 84 -3.56 -14.40 -12.81
N LEU A 85 -3.32 -13.17 -13.28
CA LEU A 85 -2.03 -12.75 -13.84
C LEU A 85 -0.92 -12.57 -12.78
N THR A 86 -1.28 -12.26 -11.54
CA THR A 86 -0.31 -11.99 -10.46
C THR A 86 -0.32 -13.05 -9.37
N ALA A 87 -1.23 -14.01 -9.43
CA ALA A 87 -1.37 -15.03 -8.40
C ALA A 87 -0.20 -16.01 -8.36
N SER A 88 0.47 -16.21 -9.49
CA SER A 88 1.65 -17.06 -9.54
C SER A 88 2.54 -16.76 -10.74
N GLN A 89 3.77 -17.23 -10.66
CA GLN A 89 4.72 -17.23 -11.78
C GLN A 89 4.31 -18.17 -12.92
N ASN A 90 3.27 -18.99 -12.75
CA ASN A 90 2.75 -19.82 -13.85
C ASN A 90 2.12 -18.99 -14.96
N ALA A 91 1.64 -17.78 -14.65
CA ALA A 91 1.08 -16.84 -15.63
C ALA A 91 2.15 -16.15 -16.49
N ASN A 92 3.45 -16.42 -16.27
CA ASN A 92 4.53 -15.82 -17.04
C ASN A 92 4.38 -16.17 -18.54
N PRO A 93 4.35 -15.17 -19.45
CA PRO A 93 4.22 -15.41 -20.88
C PRO A 93 5.43 -16.15 -21.46
N ASN A 94 6.60 -16.06 -20.81
CA ASN A 94 7.77 -16.87 -21.15
C ASN A 94 7.74 -18.19 -20.35
N PRO A 95 7.55 -19.36 -21.00
CA PRO A 95 7.52 -20.64 -20.30
C PRO A 95 8.82 -20.95 -19.54
N ALA A 96 9.97 -20.49 -20.04
CA ALA A 96 11.27 -20.66 -19.36
C ALA A 96 11.39 -19.80 -18.09
N GLY A 97 10.51 -18.80 -17.92
CA GLY A 97 10.43 -17.95 -16.73
C GLY A 97 9.39 -18.40 -15.70
N ARG A 98 8.73 -19.56 -15.90
CA ARG A 98 7.72 -20.11 -14.99
C ARG A 98 8.35 -20.92 -13.87
N PHE A 99 9.18 -20.28 -13.05
CA PHE A 99 9.79 -20.89 -11.87
C PHE A 99 9.48 -20.06 -10.63
N GLY A 100 9.38 -20.72 -9.49
CA GLY A 100 8.97 -20.09 -8.23
C GLY A 100 10.10 -19.38 -7.51
N SER A 101 9.74 -18.68 -6.45
CA SER A 101 10.70 -18.13 -5.51
C SER A 101 11.42 -19.25 -4.76
N SER A 102 12.75 -19.16 -4.60
CA SER A 102 13.51 -20.10 -3.75
C SER A 102 13.21 -19.76 -2.30
N THR A 103 12.21 -20.44 -1.73
CA THR A 103 11.72 -20.17 -0.37
C THR A 103 12.76 -20.62 0.65
N PHE A 104 13.37 -21.77 0.41
CA PHE A 104 14.59 -22.18 1.10
C PHE A 104 15.72 -22.24 0.09
N GLY A 105 16.82 -21.57 0.41
CA GLY A 105 17.94 -21.41 -0.49
C GLY A 105 19.26 -21.69 0.19
N TYR A 106 20.08 -22.53 -0.44
CA TYR A 106 21.45 -22.79 -0.05
C TYR A 106 22.33 -22.69 -1.30
N TRP A 107 23.32 -21.80 -1.23
CA TRP A 107 24.34 -21.65 -2.24
C TRP A 107 25.73 -21.62 -1.62
N TYR A 108 26.75 -21.89 -2.43
CA TYR A 108 28.14 -21.63 -2.08
C TYR A 108 28.85 -20.88 -3.20
N TYR A 109 29.86 -20.10 -2.85
CA TYR A 109 30.78 -19.51 -3.81
C TYR A 109 31.97 -20.44 -4.02
N ASP A 110 32.33 -20.69 -5.28
CA ASP A 110 33.58 -21.36 -5.60
C ASP A 110 34.80 -20.42 -5.47
N ASN A 111 35.99 -20.94 -5.72
CA ASN A 111 37.24 -20.17 -5.64
C ASN A 111 37.34 -19.06 -6.69
N SER A 112 36.45 -19.04 -7.69
CA SER A 112 36.31 -17.98 -8.69
C SER A 112 35.15 -17.03 -8.37
N PHE A 113 34.58 -17.12 -7.16
CA PHE A 113 33.44 -16.32 -6.69
C PHE A 113 32.18 -16.50 -7.54
N VAL A 114 32.02 -17.64 -8.20
CA VAL A 114 30.77 -18.00 -8.88
C VAL A 114 29.83 -18.65 -7.88
N LEU A 115 28.57 -18.19 -7.85
CA LEU A 115 27.55 -18.71 -6.96
C LEU A 115 26.91 -19.98 -7.53
N HIS A 116 27.00 -21.08 -6.79
CA HIS A 116 26.42 -22.38 -7.13
C HIS A 116 25.32 -22.73 -6.15
N ARG A 117 24.18 -23.20 -6.66
CA ARG A 117 23.08 -23.68 -5.82
C ARG A 117 23.33 -25.11 -5.39
N VAL A 118 23.02 -25.40 -4.13
CA VAL A 118 22.99 -26.77 -3.61
C VAL A 118 21.56 -27.31 -3.72
N ASP A 119 21.43 -28.47 -4.33
CA ASP A 119 20.16 -29.17 -4.46
C ASP A 119 19.72 -29.72 -3.10
N PRO A 120 18.57 -29.30 -2.55
CA PRO A 120 18.08 -29.78 -1.26
C PRO A 120 17.51 -31.21 -1.33
N GLY A 121 17.19 -31.70 -2.52
CA GLY A 121 16.48 -32.96 -2.76
C GLY A 121 14.98 -32.89 -2.46
N ALA A 122 14.20 -33.69 -3.18
CA ALA A 122 12.73 -33.69 -3.09
C ALA A 122 12.20 -34.06 -1.69
N ALA A 123 12.88 -34.98 -0.98
CA ALA A 123 12.47 -35.40 0.36
C ALA A 123 12.56 -34.27 1.40
N THR A 124 13.55 -33.38 1.25
CA THR A 124 13.71 -32.18 2.10
C THR A 124 12.59 -31.20 1.82
N CYS A 125 12.26 -30.93 0.54
CA CYS A 125 11.17 -30.02 0.21
C CYS A 125 9.79 -30.53 0.64
N ALA A 126 9.62 -31.86 0.72
CA ALA A 126 8.38 -32.45 1.24
C ALA A 126 8.12 -32.09 2.71
N GLN A 127 9.16 -31.83 3.51
CA GLN A 127 9.02 -31.44 4.93
C GLN A 127 8.43 -30.03 5.11
N VAL A 128 8.57 -29.18 4.10
CA VAL A 128 8.10 -27.78 4.09
C VAL A 128 6.98 -27.55 3.08
N ALA A 129 6.38 -28.63 2.57
CA ALA A 129 5.33 -28.55 1.55
C ALA A 129 4.09 -27.78 2.02
N GLY A 130 3.85 -27.72 3.34
CA GLY A 130 2.74 -26.97 3.93
C GLY A 130 2.86 -25.44 3.79
N ASN A 131 4.07 -24.90 3.57
CA ASN A 131 4.31 -23.46 3.49
C ASN A 131 3.63 -22.86 2.24
N PHE A 132 3.18 -21.61 2.35
CA PHE A 132 2.46 -20.88 1.31
C PHE A 132 1.17 -21.60 0.90
N HIS A 133 0.36 -21.97 1.88
CA HIS A 133 -0.89 -22.70 1.69
C HIS A 133 -0.73 -24.00 0.88
N GLY A 134 0.32 -24.76 1.14
CA GLY A 134 0.54 -26.05 0.47
C GLY A 134 1.16 -25.96 -0.92
N THR A 135 1.69 -24.79 -1.32
CA THR A 135 2.21 -24.57 -2.69
C THR A 135 3.72 -24.68 -2.80
N THR A 136 4.41 -24.99 -1.70
CA THR A 136 5.85 -25.22 -1.72
C THR A 136 6.18 -26.59 -2.31
N ILE A 137 6.98 -26.60 -3.35
CA ILE A 137 7.35 -27.81 -4.11
C ILE A 137 8.86 -27.87 -4.34
N TYR A 138 9.33 -29.04 -4.76
CA TYR A 138 10.64 -29.19 -5.36
C TYR A 138 10.61 -28.62 -6.79
N ASP A 139 10.96 -27.34 -6.92
CA ASP A 139 10.97 -26.61 -8.18
C ASP A 139 12.40 -26.48 -8.73
N HIS A 140 12.52 -25.95 -9.93
CA HIS A 140 13.78 -25.81 -10.64
C HIS A 140 13.82 -24.53 -11.46
N SER A 141 15.04 -24.02 -11.66
CA SER A 141 15.35 -22.99 -12.64
C SER A 141 16.62 -23.38 -13.40
N ALA A 142 17.07 -22.52 -14.31
CA ALA A 142 18.35 -22.72 -15.01
C ALA A 142 19.55 -22.89 -14.04
N SER A 143 19.43 -22.44 -12.80
CA SER A 143 20.47 -22.52 -11.77
C SER A 143 20.37 -23.77 -10.88
N GLY A 144 19.49 -24.73 -11.19
CA GLY A 144 19.30 -25.97 -10.45
C GLY A 144 18.04 -25.99 -9.57
N TYR A 145 17.87 -27.11 -8.85
CA TYR A 145 16.69 -27.43 -8.03
C TYR A 145 16.71 -26.77 -6.65
N TYR A 146 15.51 -26.50 -6.11
CA TYR A 146 15.31 -25.87 -4.81
C TYR A 146 13.90 -26.15 -4.25
N CYS A 147 13.70 -25.87 -2.97
CA CYS A 147 12.35 -25.78 -2.40
C CYS A 147 11.81 -24.38 -2.65
N GLY A 148 10.65 -24.30 -3.30
CA GLY A 148 10.09 -23.01 -3.70
C GLY A 148 8.60 -23.05 -3.94
N SER A 149 7.97 -21.89 -3.90
CA SER A 149 6.57 -21.71 -4.29
C SER A 149 6.48 -20.74 -5.47
N ARG A 150 5.71 -21.13 -6.48
CA ARG A 150 5.35 -20.26 -7.61
C ARG A 150 4.28 -19.25 -7.25
N TYR A 151 3.60 -19.43 -6.12
CA TYR A 151 2.51 -18.59 -5.63
C TYR A 151 2.97 -17.57 -4.58
N GLU A 152 4.23 -17.66 -4.14
CA GLU A 152 4.80 -16.72 -3.17
C GLU A 152 4.66 -15.25 -3.61
N THR A 153 4.83 -14.97 -4.90
CA THR A 153 4.69 -13.62 -5.45
C THR A 153 3.27 -13.05 -5.33
N GLY A 154 2.27 -13.91 -5.15
CA GLY A 154 0.87 -13.51 -4.94
C GLY A 154 0.60 -12.88 -3.58
N TYR A 155 1.51 -13.02 -2.60
CA TYR A 155 1.34 -12.45 -1.26
C TYR A 155 1.80 -10.99 -1.14
N GLY A 156 2.14 -10.33 -2.25
CA GLY A 156 2.24 -8.87 -2.30
C GLY A 156 0.89 -8.20 -2.52
N THR A 157 0.69 -7.00 -1.99
CA THR A 157 -0.49 -6.19 -2.33
C THR A 157 -0.25 -5.41 -3.62
N ILE A 158 -1.11 -5.58 -4.62
CA ILE A 158 -1.13 -4.76 -5.85
C ILE A 158 -1.66 -3.35 -5.55
N ASN A 159 -2.69 -3.30 -4.69
CA ASN A 159 -3.20 -2.04 -4.16
C ASN A 159 -3.18 -2.11 -2.63
N SER A 160 -2.65 -1.07 -2.00
CA SER A 160 -2.59 -0.96 -0.55
C SER A 160 -3.98 -0.72 0.03
N GLN A 161 -4.18 -1.18 1.26
CA GLN A 161 -5.30 -0.74 2.07
C GLN A 161 -5.09 0.74 2.42
N SER A 162 -6.12 1.57 2.29
CA SER A 162 -6.07 2.97 2.73
C SER A 162 -7.30 3.31 3.54
N ARG A 163 -7.11 4.01 4.66
CA ARG A 163 -8.19 4.65 5.43
C ARG A 163 -7.84 6.11 5.62
N GLN A 164 -8.74 6.99 5.18
CA GLN A 164 -8.52 8.42 5.23
C GLN A 164 -9.68 9.09 5.95
N ALA A 165 -9.34 10.10 6.75
CA ALA A 165 -10.29 11.02 7.36
C ALA A 165 -9.77 12.45 7.15
N SER A 166 -10.60 13.28 6.52
CA SER A 166 -10.29 14.67 6.23
C SER A 166 -11.41 15.56 6.75
N GLY A 167 -11.05 16.65 7.43
CA GLY A 167 -12.00 17.61 7.99
C GLY A 167 -11.60 19.03 7.64
N TYR A 168 -12.58 19.86 7.30
CA TYR A 168 -12.40 21.25 6.94
C TYR A 168 -13.41 22.12 7.68
N LEU A 169 -12.95 23.27 8.16
CA LEU A 169 -13.81 24.30 8.76
C LEU A 169 -13.30 25.66 8.31
N LYS A 170 -14.19 26.48 7.76
CA LYS A 170 -13.96 27.87 7.45
C LYS A 170 -14.99 28.72 8.15
N ILE A 171 -14.51 29.78 8.78
CA ILE A 171 -15.31 30.77 9.46
C ILE A 171 -14.92 32.12 8.88
N THR A 172 -15.93 32.92 8.52
CA THR A 172 -15.77 34.27 8.01
C THR A 172 -16.74 35.18 8.75
N ASP A 173 -16.28 36.29 9.31
CA ASP A 173 -17.12 37.22 10.08
C ASP A 173 -16.92 38.66 9.60
N ARG A 174 -18.01 39.30 9.15
CA ARG A 174 -18.01 40.71 8.71
C ARG A 174 -18.25 41.62 9.91
N ILE A 175 -17.18 42.18 10.47
CA ILE A 175 -17.26 43.08 11.63
C ILE A 175 -17.94 44.39 11.25
N ASN A 176 -17.61 44.93 10.08
CA ASN A 176 -18.23 46.11 9.48
C ASN A 176 -18.04 46.07 7.95
N ASP A 177 -18.48 47.12 7.25
CA ASP A 177 -18.41 47.19 5.78
C ASP A 177 -16.98 47.14 5.21
N ASN A 178 -15.97 47.39 6.05
CA ASN A 178 -14.57 47.50 5.65
C ASN A 178 -13.66 46.47 6.31
N ILE A 179 -14.15 45.58 7.18
CA ILE A 179 -13.33 44.62 7.92
C ILE A 179 -14.03 43.28 7.98
N GLU A 180 -13.38 42.28 7.40
CA GLU A 180 -13.79 40.89 7.49
C GLU A 180 -12.67 40.05 8.12
N LEU A 181 -13.02 39.29 9.15
CA LEU A 181 -12.15 38.30 9.77
C LEU A 181 -12.40 36.94 9.10
N TYR A 182 -11.34 36.17 8.90
CA TYR A 182 -11.47 34.80 8.41
C TYR A 182 -10.52 33.85 9.14
N GLY A 183 -10.95 32.60 9.28
CA GLY A 183 -10.17 31.51 9.83
C GLY A 183 -10.48 30.21 9.09
N ASN A 184 -9.46 29.41 8.84
CA ASN A 184 -9.55 28.10 8.22
C ASN A 184 -8.81 27.08 9.06
N LEU A 185 -9.42 25.91 9.22
CA LEU A 185 -8.87 24.74 9.85
C LEU A 185 -9.00 23.56 8.88
N LEU A 186 -7.90 22.85 8.66
CA LEU A 186 -7.87 21.63 7.88
C LEU A 186 -7.16 20.54 8.68
N PHE A 187 -7.80 19.38 8.76
CA PHE A 187 -7.28 18.17 9.36
C PHE A 187 -7.27 17.04 8.34
N ASN A 188 -6.20 16.27 8.31
CA ASN A 188 -6.11 15.04 7.53
C ASN A 188 -5.41 13.95 8.35
N ALA A 189 -5.97 12.75 8.32
CA ALA A 189 -5.33 11.53 8.82
C ALA A 189 -5.46 10.44 7.76
N ASN A 190 -4.35 9.77 7.45
CA ASN A 190 -4.30 8.64 6.53
C ASN A 190 -3.53 7.49 7.18
N THR A 191 -4.10 6.29 7.11
CA THR A 191 -3.39 5.04 7.41
C THR A 191 -3.32 4.20 6.16
N GLN A 192 -2.14 3.65 5.87
CA GLN A 192 -1.92 2.77 4.73
C GLN A 192 -1.31 1.46 5.22
N HIS A 193 -1.95 0.34 4.87
CA HIS A 193 -1.41 -0.99 5.16
C HIS A 193 -1.11 -1.69 3.83
N TYR A 194 0.09 -2.22 3.68
CA TYR A 194 0.49 -2.93 2.47
C TYR A 194 1.49 -4.04 2.75
N SER A 195 1.60 -4.97 1.81
CA SER A 195 2.62 -6.01 1.79
C SER A 195 3.47 -5.82 0.54
N ASP A 196 4.78 -5.70 0.71
CA ASP A 196 5.77 -5.82 -0.38
C ASP A 196 5.92 -7.27 -0.88
N GLY A 197 5.18 -8.20 -0.26
CA GLY A 197 5.14 -9.61 -0.59
C GLY A 197 6.26 -10.36 0.11
N ARG A 198 7.46 -10.31 -0.46
CA ARG A 198 8.56 -11.16 -0.05
C ARG A 198 9.18 -10.67 1.26
N ARG A 199 8.86 -11.36 2.36
CA ARG A 199 9.62 -11.29 3.62
C ARG A 199 10.72 -12.33 3.59
N PHE A 200 11.97 -11.89 3.55
CA PHE A 200 13.09 -12.81 3.47
C PHE A 200 14.23 -12.42 4.41
N TRP A 201 14.99 -13.43 4.78
CA TRP A 201 16.28 -13.31 5.43
C TRP A 201 17.32 -14.00 4.57
N ASN A 202 18.51 -13.42 4.48
CA ASN A 202 19.66 -14.10 3.94
C ASN A 202 20.93 -13.76 4.72
N VAL A 203 21.89 -14.67 4.68
CA VAL A 203 23.19 -14.47 5.31
C VAL A 203 24.27 -15.16 4.50
N THR A 204 25.40 -14.48 4.36
CA THR A 204 26.61 -15.06 3.79
C THR A 204 27.63 -15.28 4.91
N PHE A 205 28.19 -16.48 5.02
CA PHE A 205 29.16 -16.82 6.06
C PHE A 205 30.19 -17.84 5.56
N LEU A 206 31.38 -17.85 6.18
CA LEU A 206 32.39 -18.87 5.91
C LEU A 206 32.07 -20.11 6.76
N ASN A 207 31.69 -21.21 6.10
CA ASN A 207 31.41 -22.47 6.78
C ASN A 207 32.74 -23.20 7.08
N GLN A 208 32.96 -23.54 8.35
CA GLN A 208 34.19 -24.18 8.82
C GLN A 208 34.30 -25.65 8.39
N ASP A 209 33.18 -26.33 8.16
CA ASP A 209 33.19 -27.74 7.75
C ASP A 209 33.52 -27.87 6.25
N THR A 210 32.91 -27.00 5.42
CA THR A 210 33.11 -27.04 3.97
C THR A 210 34.27 -26.18 3.49
N GLN A 211 34.79 -25.29 4.34
CA GLN A 211 35.79 -24.26 4.01
C GLN A 211 35.38 -23.39 2.82
N ARG A 212 34.07 -23.14 2.67
CA ARG A 212 33.49 -22.33 1.59
C ARG A 212 32.67 -21.17 2.13
N LEU A 213 32.57 -20.12 1.32
CA LEU A 213 31.62 -19.04 1.57
C LEU A 213 30.24 -19.53 1.12
N GLU A 214 29.30 -19.58 2.06
CA GLU A 214 27.95 -20.09 1.85
C GLU A 214 26.92 -18.97 2.04
N LEU A 215 25.87 -19.00 1.22
CA LEU A 215 24.73 -18.09 1.30
C LEU A 215 23.50 -18.92 1.63
N PHE A 216 22.85 -18.60 2.75
CA PHE A 216 21.57 -19.17 3.12
C PHE A 216 20.49 -18.12 2.93
N GLN A 217 19.31 -18.54 2.48
CA GLN A 217 18.12 -17.71 2.38
C GLN A 217 16.90 -18.46 2.89
N HIS A 218 16.03 -17.73 3.58
CA HIS A 218 14.66 -18.14 3.86
C HIS A 218 13.67 -17.06 3.46
N ILE A 219 12.63 -17.42 2.73
CA ILE A 219 11.46 -16.56 2.48
C ILE A 219 10.34 -17.10 3.36
N PHE A 220 9.92 -16.27 4.30
CA PHE A 220 8.91 -16.62 5.28
C PHE A 220 7.54 -16.70 4.61
N SER A 221 6.89 -17.83 4.82
CA SER A 221 5.50 -18.03 4.44
C SER A 221 4.56 -17.32 5.43
N PRO A 222 3.32 -16.98 5.00
CA PRO A 222 2.32 -16.43 5.91
C PRO A 222 2.08 -17.29 7.15
N GLU A 223 2.19 -18.61 7.03
CA GLU A 223 2.07 -19.56 8.13
C GLU A 223 3.17 -19.40 9.18
N GLU A 224 4.38 -19.06 8.75
CA GLU A 224 5.53 -18.82 9.62
C GLU A 224 5.53 -17.40 10.21
N SER A 225 4.96 -16.43 9.50
CA SER A 225 4.96 -15.01 9.90
C SER A 225 3.76 -14.60 10.76
N GLY A 226 2.90 -15.53 11.17
CA GLY A 226 1.69 -15.23 11.95
C GLY A 226 0.51 -14.70 11.14
N GLY A 227 0.51 -14.96 9.83
CA GLY A 227 -0.54 -14.60 8.89
C GLY A 227 -0.29 -13.30 8.13
N LEU A 228 -1.16 -13.03 7.16
CA LEU A 228 -1.03 -11.90 6.24
C LEU A 228 -1.10 -10.54 6.91
N GLY A 229 -1.87 -10.39 7.99
CA GLY A 229 -2.06 -9.12 8.68
C GLY A 229 -0.85 -8.67 9.50
N VAL A 230 -0.13 -9.61 10.11
CA VAL A 230 1.06 -9.31 10.94
C VAL A 230 2.26 -8.89 10.09
N GLY A 231 2.37 -9.45 8.87
CA GLY A 231 3.47 -9.15 7.95
C GLY A 231 3.33 -7.84 7.17
N MET A 232 2.24 -7.08 7.35
CA MET A 232 2.03 -5.83 6.61
C MET A 232 2.87 -4.68 7.19
N ILE A 233 3.31 -3.78 6.31
CA ILE A 233 3.84 -2.47 6.71
C ILE A 233 2.65 -1.56 7.01
N HIS A 234 2.78 -0.78 8.08
CA HIS A 234 1.77 0.15 8.55
C HIS A 234 2.33 1.57 8.55
N ASP A 235 1.80 2.42 7.66
CA ASP A 235 2.15 3.82 7.59
C ASP A 235 1.01 4.67 8.13
N LEU A 236 1.33 5.62 9.01
CA LEU A 236 0.39 6.59 9.56
C LEU A 236 0.89 8.00 9.28
N SER A 237 0.04 8.83 8.67
CA SER A 237 0.29 10.25 8.47
C SER A 237 -0.86 11.07 9.03
N ARG A 238 -0.52 12.18 9.71
CA ARG A 238 -1.47 13.16 10.24
C ARG A 238 -0.98 14.56 9.91
N THR A 239 -1.89 15.43 9.49
CA THR A 239 -1.58 16.82 9.15
C THR A 239 -2.66 17.74 9.67
N TYR A 240 -2.23 18.86 10.25
CA TYR A 240 -3.09 19.90 10.79
C TYR A 240 -2.63 21.23 10.21
N ASN A 241 -3.53 21.99 9.60
CA ASN A 241 -3.25 23.32 9.08
C ASN A 241 -4.28 24.30 9.64
N PHE A 242 -3.78 25.43 10.13
CA PHE A 242 -4.59 26.54 10.60
C PHE A 242 -4.04 27.84 10.02
N TYR A 243 -4.92 28.67 9.49
CA TYR A 243 -4.56 30.03 9.08
C TYR A 243 -5.77 30.94 9.18
N GLY A 244 -5.52 32.21 9.51
CA GLY A 244 -6.56 33.22 9.63
C GLY A 244 -5.97 34.62 9.57
N GLY A 245 -6.83 35.59 9.37
CA GLY A 245 -6.45 36.99 9.23
C GLY A 245 -7.65 37.91 9.12
N ALA A 246 -7.35 39.19 8.89
CA ALA A 246 -8.34 40.22 8.61
C ALA A 246 -8.11 40.74 7.18
N ARG A 247 -9.17 41.09 6.47
CA ARG A 247 -9.13 41.81 5.19
C ARG A 247 -10.01 43.05 5.27
N GLY A 248 -9.55 44.14 4.66
CA GLY A 248 -10.25 45.42 4.58
C GLY A 248 -9.77 46.26 3.41
#